data_AF-A0A7E5WGL1-F1
#
_entry.id   AF-A0A7E5WGL1-F1
#
_cell.length_a   1.000
_cell.length_b   1.000
_cell.length_c   1.000
_cell.angle_alpha   90.00
_cell.angle_beta   90.00
_cell.angle_gamma   90.00
#
_symmetry.space_group_name_H-M   'P 1'
#
loop_
_entity.id
_entity.type
_entity.pdbx_description
1 polymer ?
#
loop_
_entity_poly.entity_id
_entity_poly.type
_entity_poly.pdbx_seq_one_letter_code
_entity_poly.pdbx_strand_id
1 'polypeptide(L)'
;MNGIHDMSDEEFVPFLHSLGVETYKKSFEWMLNDREFASVLRWLHNNLDHNNALTAREECRFIDIEKKGQLLSPEDLEASILNIQEQYQGICLPGDKEGKEDVEMEIKMMQEQLHVLEKQERVLADLKRQNEQVKEELSLEVSKLNSAYQQYKEDESAAGEECLSLAKEVETITNGVIDVISDALEMYGNCHCDKETAKKFFTFGPFETYRQSQLLFRSHFDLYASKKFMKRQNDTTSDEELRSALVEAKSMEERLSEAMCSYIQSKAELCGEQAKVSLVANYKDVHPSQITSCLMEAQSAVDLLEQEEAILYQQLHGAVKQLVEERTSLAVETTACCALAVRQQVHADLSQLLSACQAALLLDRGVYLALRRELRALEELLQLAAQLRGYVAAEAQAVCCRMDSMNEICAEHDACEMKLQSSDILLESLFHILGVQGNNDPNALVKLYSELENRVKDLQEAVADGYKKKETLSDDFKSSTQSLRATLWDGCTTQPRAWDRAAAALTHALKQHMDTVDKRVVEASNRFTTVKNGDKQCYRKLWQWFLTDPARLLSALKNANCKVFP
;
A
#
# COMPACT_ATOMS: atom_id res chain seq x y z
N MET A 1 29.53 57.82 -25.71
CA MET A 1 30.42 58.61 -26.58
C MET A 1 29.86 58.61 -28.00
N ASN A 2 29.34 59.76 -28.47
CA ASN A 2 29.07 60.16 -29.88
C ASN A 2 28.17 61.41 -29.84
N GLY A 3 28.75 62.60 -29.65
CA GLY A 3 27.97 63.85 -29.56
C GLY A 3 28.74 65.12 -29.89
N ILE A 4 29.88 65.02 -30.59
CA ILE A 4 30.70 66.19 -30.99
C ILE A 4 30.53 66.50 -32.50
N HIS A 5 29.74 65.70 -33.23
CA HIS A 5 29.56 65.88 -34.67
C HIS A 5 28.35 66.74 -35.10
N ASP A 6 27.52 67.21 -34.18
CA ASP A 6 26.28 67.92 -34.52
C ASP A 6 26.33 69.45 -34.34
N MET A 7 27.46 70.02 -33.92
CA MET A 7 27.60 71.48 -33.73
C MET A 7 28.22 72.13 -34.96
N SER A 8 27.44 72.97 -35.65
CA SER A 8 27.87 73.70 -36.84
C SER A 8 28.57 75.02 -36.47
N ASP A 9 29.46 75.50 -37.34
CA ASP A 9 30.12 76.82 -37.21
C ASP A 9 29.12 77.98 -37.02
N GLU A 10 27.88 77.80 -37.50
CA GLU A 10 26.81 78.80 -37.45
C GLU A 10 26.22 78.98 -36.03
N GLU A 11 26.33 78.00 -35.15
CA GLU A 11 25.78 78.04 -33.79
C GLU A 11 26.84 78.40 -32.74
N PHE A 12 28.10 77.95 -32.94
CA PHE A 12 29.13 78.09 -31.92
C PHE A 12 29.89 79.42 -31.95
N VAL A 13 30.10 80.01 -33.13
CA VAL A 13 30.79 81.31 -33.27
C VAL A 13 30.00 82.47 -32.63
N PRO A 14 28.65 82.54 -32.74
CA PRO A 14 27.83 83.51 -32.01
C PRO A 14 27.88 83.31 -30.47
N PHE A 15 27.92 82.07 -29.99
CA PHE A 15 28.04 81.76 -28.55
C PHE A 15 29.37 82.28 -27.98
N LEU A 16 30.49 82.06 -28.67
CA LEU A 16 31.79 82.61 -28.25
C LEU A 16 31.84 84.15 -28.28
N HIS A 17 31.19 84.78 -29.25
CA HIS A 17 31.03 86.24 -29.26
C HIS A 17 30.17 86.75 -28.09
N SER A 18 29.14 86.00 -27.69
CA SER A 18 28.30 86.35 -26.53
C SER A 18 29.05 86.28 -25.19
N LEU A 19 30.14 85.51 -25.14
CA LEU A 19 31.07 85.41 -24.02
C LEU A 19 32.25 86.42 -24.13
N GLY A 20 32.27 87.27 -25.16
CA GLY A 20 33.28 88.33 -25.35
C GLY A 20 34.59 87.87 -26.00
N VAL A 21 34.63 86.70 -26.63
CA VAL A 21 35.85 86.12 -27.21
C VAL A 21 35.97 86.49 -28.71
N GLU A 22 37.07 87.15 -29.10
CA GLU A 22 37.37 87.47 -30.50
C GLU A 22 37.89 86.23 -31.26
N THR A 23 37.13 85.73 -32.24
CA THR A 23 37.46 84.47 -32.94
C THR A 23 38.30 84.63 -34.22
N TYR A 24 38.77 85.84 -34.54
CA TYR A 24 39.66 86.15 -35.69
C TYR A 24 39.34 85.45 -37.03
N LYS A 25 38.06 85.19 -37.33
CA LYS A 25 37.58 84.48 -38.53
C LYS A 25 38.12 83.05 -38.72
N LYS A 26 38.46 82.33 -37.65
CA LYS A 26 38.85 80.92 -37.71
C LYS A 26 37.65 80.00 -37.42
N SER A 27 37.54 78.87 -38.13
CA SER A 27 36.43 77.91 -37.96
C SER A 27 36.55 77.10 -36.66
N PHE A 28 35.42 76.62 -36.15
CA PHE A 28 35.33 75.74 -34.97
C PHE A 28 36.11 74.44 -35.17
N GLU A 29 36.09 73.89 -36.40
CA GLU A 29 36.91 72.73 -36.78
C GLU A 29 38.42 73.01 -36.66
N TRP A 30 38.86 74.24 -36.91
CA TRP A 30 40.28 74.60 -36.75
C TRP A 30 40.66 74.66 -35.26
N MET A 31 39.81 75.24 -34.40
CA MET A 31 40.06 75.34 -32.95
C MET A 31 39.97 73.98 -32.22
N LEU A 32 39.16 73.04 -32.69
CA LEU A 32 39.09 71.66 -32.17
C LEU A 32 40.28 70.78 -32.58
N ASN A 33 40.98 71.15 -33.66
CA ASN A 33 42.16 70.44 -34.15
C ASN A 33 43.48 71.03 -33.62
N ASP A 34 43.45 72.21 -33.01
CA ASP A 34 44.60 72.79 -32.32
C ASP A 34 44.79 72.12 -30.95
N ARG A 35 45.98 71.54 -30.72
CA ARG A 35 46.26 70.73 -29.52
C ARG A 35 46.17 71.53 -28.22
N GLU A 36 46.38 72.84 -28.27
CA GLU A 36 46.32 73.71 -27.09
C GLU A 36 44.88 74.06 -26.70
N PHE A 37 43.94 74.11 -27.66
CA PHE A 37 42.55 74.54 -27.41
C PHE A 37 41.55 73.38 -27.36
N ALA A 38 41.83 72.26 -28.02
CA ALA A 38 40.92 71.13 -28.12
C ALA A 38 40.54 70.50 -26.77
N SER A 39 41.49 70.46 -25.82
CA SER A 39 41.25 69.93 -24.47
C SER A 39 40.33 70.85 -23.66
N VAL A 40 40.56 72.16 -23.74
CA VAL A 40 39.78 73.18 -23.04
C VAL A 40 38.36 73.28 -23.60
N LEU A 41 38.21 73.25 -24.93
CA LEU A 41 36.90 73.31 -25.59
C LEU A 41 36.04 72.06 -25.33
N ARG A 42 36.65 70.87 -25.28
CA ARG A 42 35.93 69.65 -24.85
C ARG A 42 35.54 69.69 -23.39
N TRP A 43 36.40 70.27 -22.53
CA TRP A 43 36.08 70.42 -21.13
C TRP A 43 34.91 71.39 -20.93
N LEU A 44 34.92 72.55 -21.59
CA LEU A 44 33.83 73.54 -21.56
C LEU A 44 32.51 72.91 -22.03
N HIS A 45 32.51 72.21 -23.17
CA HIS A 45 31.32 71.55 -23.71
C HIS A 45 30.74 70.48 -22.76
N ASN A 46 31.59 69.69 -22.10
CA ASN A 46 31.13 68.58 -21.26
C ASN A 46 30.67 69.00 -19.86
N ASN A 47 31.00 70.22 -19.43
CA ASN A 47 30.79 70.67 -18.04
C ASN A 47 29.99 71.98 -17.91
N LEU A 48 29.83 72.76 -18.99
CA LEU A 48 28.96 73.94 -19.01
C LEU A 48 27.59 73.61 -19.61
N ASP A 49 26.56 73.83 -18.81
CA ASP A 49 25.14 73.88 -19.22
C ASP A 49 24.59 75.28 -18.87
N HIS A 50 23.43 75.68 -19.42
CA HIS A 50 22.74 76.92 -19.04
C HIS A 50 22.45 77.03 -17.54
N ASN A 51 22.48 75.91 -16.80
CA ASN A 51 22.34 75.83 -15.35
C ASN A 51 23.65 76.00 -14.56
N ASN A 52 24.81 75.95 -15.22
CA ASN A 52 26.15 76.09 -14.62
C ASN A 52 26.87 77.39 -15.03
N ALA A 53 26.29 78.17 -15.94
CA ALA A 53 26.77 79.51 -16.26
C ALA A 53 26.21 80.49 -15.23
N LEU A 54 27.10 81.22 -14.52
CA LEU A 54 26.67 82.25 -13.59
C LEU A 54 25.84 83.31 -14.34
N THR A 55 24.57 83.44 -13.99
CA THR A 55 23.76 84.53 -14.52
C THR A 55 24.27 85.86 -13.95
N ALA A 56 24.07 86.99 -14.65
CA ALA A 56 24.51 88.31 -14.17
C ALA A 56 23.98 88.64 -12.75
N ARG A 57 22.85 88.04 -12.36
CA ARG A 57 22.27 88.14 -11.02
C ARG A 57 23.05 87.33 -9.97
N GLU A 58 23.57 86.17 -10.35
CA GLU A 58 24.40 85.32 -9.50
C GLU A 58 25.82 85.83 -9.38
N GLU A 59 26.39 86.41 -10.45
CA GLU A 59 27.64 87.17 -10.38
C GLU A 59 27.53 88.35 -9.40
N CYS A 60 26.44 89.13 -9.45
CA CYS A 60 26.22 90.21 -8.50
C CYS A 60 26.08 89.70 -7.06
N ARG A 61 25.40 88.56 -6.86
CA ARG A 61 25.31 87.91 -5.54
C ARG A 61 26.66 87.39 -5.06
N PHE A 62 27.46 86.78 -5.92
CA PHE A 62 28.79 86.28 -5.59
C PHE A 62 29.70 87.44 -5.17
N ILE A 63 29.72 88.53 -5.95
CA ILE A 63 30.48 89.75 -5.64
C ILE A 63 30.00 90.39 -4.32
N ASP A 64 28.69 90.38 -4.05
CA ASP A 64 28.14 90.89 -2.78
C ASP A 64 28.49 90.00 -1.57
N ILE A 65 28.57 88.68 -1.75
CA ILE A 65 28.96 87.71 -0.71
C ILE A 65 30.48 87.79 -0.45
N GLU A 66 31.27 87.97 -1.50
CA GLU A 66 32.72 88.19 -1.45
C GLU A 66 33.05 89.49 -0.71
N LYS A 67 32.39 90.60 -1.05
CA LYS A 67 32.54 91.88 -0.35
C LYS A 67 32.12 91.84 1.12
N LYS A 68 31.23 90.91 1.49
CA LYS A 68 30.80 90.69 2.88
C LYS A 68 31.70 89.70 3.64
N GLY A 69 32.72 89.14 3.00
CA GLY A 69 33.64 88.18 3.62
C GLY A 69 32.97 86.86 4.02
N GLN A 70 31.87 86.48 3.36
CA GLN A 70 31.07 85.29 3.68
C GLN A 70 31.35 84.11 2.74
N LEU A 71 32.39 84.20 1.89
CA LEU A 71 32.86 83.06 1.10
C LEU A 71 33.59 82.10 2.02
N LEU A 72 33.17 80.84 2.00
CA LEU A 72 33.91 79.76 2.62
C LEU A 72 35.25 79.59 1.91
N SER A 73 36.28 79.26 2.68
CA SER A 73 37.54 78.82 2.07
C SER A 73 37.30 77.51 1.29
N PRO A 74 38.12 77.18 0.28
CA PRO A 74 37.95 75.93 -0.47
C PRO A 74 37.99 74.70 0.43
N GLU A 75 38.80 74.74 1.49
CA GLU A 75 38.89 73.66 2.51
C GLU A 75 37.60 73.55 3.34
N ASP A 76 36.99 74.68 3.73
CA ASP A 76 35.72 74.69 4.48
C ASP A 76 34.52 74.27 3.62
N LEU A 77 34.57 74.56 2.31
CA LEU A 77 33.55 74.14 1.35
C LEU A 77 33.60 72.62 1.14
N GLU A 78 34.79 72.04 0.94
CA GLU A 78 34.98 70.59 0.83
C GLU A 78 34.54 69.88 2.11
N ALA A 79 34.89 70.42 3.28
CA ALA A 79 34.45 69.87 4.56
C ALA A 79 32.92 69.90 4.71
N SER A 80 32.26 70.96 4.24
CA SER A 80 30.79 71.06 4.27
C SER A 80 30.12 70.08 3.30
N ILE A 81 30.69 69.89 2.10
CA ILE A 81 30.21 68.91 1.12
C ILE A 81 30.35 67.48 1.67
N LEU A 82 31.50 67.15 2.27
CA LEU A 82 31.73 65.86 2.91
C LEU A 82 30.74 65.62 4.05
N ASN A 83 30.47 66.63 4.88
CA ASN A 83 29.53 66.51 5.99
C ASN A 83 28.08 66.28 5.50
N ILE A 84 27.70 66.85 4.35
CA ILE A 84 26.40 66.58 3.71
C ILE A 84 26.35 65.16 3.15
N GLN A 85 27.42 64.67 2.54
CA GLN A 85 27.52 63.29 2.04
C GLN A 85 27.49 62.26 3.18
N GLU A 86 28.11 62.57 4.32
CA GLU A 86 28.07 61.73 5.52
C GLU A 86 26.68 61.72 6.17
N GLN A 87 26.00 62.87 6.22
CA GLN A 87 24.64 62.96 6.76
C GLN A 87 23.59 62.28 5.89
N TYR A 88 23.79 62.25 4.58
CA TYR A 88 22.86 61.66 3.62
C TYR A 88 23.59 60.67 2.70
N GLN A 89 23.86 59.47 3.25
CA GLN A 89 24.45 58.38 2.48
C GLN A 89 23.58 58.03 1.26
N GLY A 90 24.21 58.03 0.07
CA GLY A 90 23.55 57.72 -1.21
C GLY A 90 23.12 58.92 -2.06
N ILE A 91 23.42 60.16 -1.65
CA ILE A 91 23.20 61.34 -2.50
C ILE A 91 24.38 61.50 -3.48
N CYS A 92 24.09 61.38 -4.78
CA CYS A 92 25.05 61.69 -5.85
C CYS A 92 25.20 63.21 -5.99
N LEU A 93 26.45 63.72 -5.99
CA LEU A 93 26.71 65.13 -6.25
C LEU A 93 26.50 65.47 -7.73
N PRO A 94 26.03 66.68 -8.06
CA PRO A 94 25.96 67.15 -9.45
C PRO A 94 27.34 67.12 -10.11
N GLY A 95 27.50 66.30 -11.16
CA GLY A 95 28.77 66.12 -11.89
C GLY A 95 29.44 64.77 -11.67
N ASP A 96 29.06 64.02 -10.63
CA ASP A 96 29.52 62.65 -10.39
C ASP A 96 28.73 61.65 -11.25
N LYS A 97 29.26 61.36 -12.43
CA LYS A 97 28.64 60.45 -13.40
C LYS A 97 28.69 58.99 -12.95
N GLU A 98 29.77 58.60 -12.27
CA GLU A 98 29.96 57.22 -11.80
C GLU A 98 29.01 56.92 -10.64
N GLY A 99 28.94 57.81 -9.63
CA GLY A 99 27.99 57.64 -8.52
C GLY A 99 26.52 57.66 -8.96
N LYS A 100 26.18 58.42 -10.00
CA LYS A 100 24.82 58.42 -10.57
C LYS A 100 24.48 57.10 -11.28
N GLU A 101 25.42 56.55 -12.05
CA GLU A 101 25.23 55.27 -12.75
C GLU A 101 25.08 54.11 -11.74
N ASP A 102 25.84 54.13 -10.65
CA ASP A 102 25.74 53.14 -9.57
C ASP A 102 24.37 53.16 -8.87
N VAL A 103 23.86 54.35 -8.51
CA VAL A 103 22.53 54.50 -7.91
C VAL A 103 21.41 54.11 -8.88
N GLU A 104 21.53 54.44 -10.16
CA GLU A 104 20.56 53.99 -11.18
C GLU A 104 20.56 52.46 -11.35
N MET A 105 21.73 51.82 -11.25
CA MET A 105 21.85 50.36 -11.29
C MET A 105 21.21 49.71 -10.05
N GLU A 106 21.45 50.28 -8.87
CA GLU A 106 20.87 49.80 -7.61
C GLU A 106 19.34 49.91 -7.63
N ILE A 107 18.80 51.04 -8.11
CA ILE A 107 17.35 51.24 -8.28
C ILE A 107 16.76 50.17 -9.22
N LYS A 108 17.41 49.88 -10.35
CA LYS A 108 16.95 48.83 -11.28
C LYS A 108 16.95 47.46 -10.61
N MET A 109 18.00 47.12 -9.88
CA MET A 109 18.08 45.85 -9.16
C MET A 109 16.98 45.73 -8.10
N MET A 110 16.71 46.79 -7.34
CA MET A 110 15.61 46.82 -6.37
C MET A 110 14.24 46.68 -7.04
N GLN A 111 14.02 47.30 -8.20
CA GLN A 111 12.78 47.15 -8.97
C GLN A 111 12.58 45.71 -9.48
N GLU A 112 13.64 45.05 -9.93
CA GLU A 112 13.58 43.64 -10.34
C GLU A 112 13.27 42.71 -9.16
N GLN A 113 13.90 42.95 -8.00
CA GLN A 113 13.61 42.19 -6.78
C GLN A 113 12.15 42.35 -6.36
N LEU A 114 11.61 43.58 -6.40
CA LEU A 114 10.22 43.85 -6.10
C LEU A 114 9.28 43.10 -7.06
N HIS A 115 9.58 43.11 -8.36
CA HIS A 115 8.78 42.38 -9.35
C HIS A 115 8.76 40.86 -9.10
N VAL A 116 9.90 40.28 -8.69
CA VAL A 116 9.98 38.86 -8.31
C VAL A 116 9.13 38.56 -7.08
N LEU A 117 9.15 39.44 -6.07
CA LEU A 117 8.35 39.29 -4.86
C LEU A 117 6.84 39.36 -5.16
N GLU A 118 6.40 40.32 -5.98
CA GLU A 118 5.00 40.41 -6.41
C GLU A 118 4.54 39.16 -7.16
N LYS A 119 5.42 38.57 -7.98
CA LYS A 119 5.13 37.32 -8.69
C LYS A 119 5.01 36.14 -7.71
N GLN A 120 5.87 36.07 -6.69
CA GLN A 120 5.78 35.04 -5.65
C GLN A 120 4.50 35.17 -4.83
N GLU A 121 4.07 36.39 -4.51
CA GLU A 121 2.81 36.64 -3.81
C GLU A 121 1.60 36.12 -4.59
N ARG A 122 1.55 36.35 -5.91
CA ARG A 122 0.49 35.81 -6.76
C ARG A 122 0.46 34.28 -6.77
N VAL A 123 1.62 33.64 -6.89
CA VAL A 123 1.73 32.17 -6.86
C VAL A 123 1.26 31.62 -5.52
N LEU A 124 1.61 32.28 -4.40
CA LEU A 124 1.14 31.88 -3.07
C LEU A 124 -0.38 32.04 -2.92
N ALA A 125 -0.96 33.11 -3.46
CA ALA A 125 -2.41 33.31 -3.47
C ALA A 125 -3.14 32.20 -4.27
N ASP A 126 -2.61 31.82 -5.43
CA ASP A 126 -3.16 30.73 -6.24
C ASP A 126 -3.06 29.38 -5.54
N LEU A 127 -1.90 29.07 -4.92
CA LEU A 127 -1.72 27.85 -4.14
C LEU A 127 -2.67 27.78 -2.94
N LYS A 128 -2.90 28.92 -2.26
CA LYS A 128 -3.85 28.99 -1.15
C LYS A 128 -5.27 28.69 -1.62
N ARG A 129 -5.67 29.25 -2.77
CA ARG A 129 -6.98 29.00 -3.39
C ARG A 129 -7.17 27.54 -3.80
N GLN A 130 -6.14 26.92 -4.39
CA GLN A 130 -6.16 25.49 -4.73
C GLN A 130 -6.30 24.62 -3.48
N ASN A 131 -5.61 24.95 -2.40
CA ASN A 131 -5.69 24.21 -1.14
C ASN A 131 -7.11 24.32 -0.51
N GLU A 132 -7.74 25.50 -0.58
CA GLU A 132 -9.13 25.69 -0.15
C GLU A 132 -10.11 24.84 -0.98
N GLN A 133 -9.96 24.81 -2.30
CA GLN A 133 -10.78 23.96 -3.20
C GLN A 133 -10.61 22.47 -2.89
N VAL A 134 -9.38 21.99 -2.73
CA VAL A 134 -9.11 20.58 -2.39
C VAL A 134 -9.71 20.22 -1.03
N LYS A 135 -9.66 21.15 -0.06
CA LYS A 135 -10.29 20.94 1.25
C LYS A 135 -11.81 20.82 1.15
N GLU A 136 -12.46 21.63 0.32
CA GLU A 136 -13.90 21.54 0.05
C GLU A 136 -14.25 20.20 -0.62
N GLU A 137 -13.50 19.78 -1.65
CA GLU A 137 -13.68 18.49 -2.31
C GLU A 137 -13.52 17.31 -1.32
N LEU A 138 -12.48 17.35 -0.47
CA LEU A 138 -12.26 16.34 0.54
C LEU A 138 -13.42 16.29 1.55
N SER A 139 -13.95 17.45 1.94
CA SER A 139 -15.09 17.51 2.87
C SER A 139 -16.37 16.91 2.27
N LEU A 140 -16.59 17.11 0.97
CA LEU A 140 -17.71 16.50 0.24
C LEU A 140 -17.56 14.98 0.17
N GLU A 141 -16.36 14.47 -0.15
CA GLU A 141 -16.10 13.03 -0.18
C GLU A 141 -16.25 12.38 1.20
N VAL A 142 -15.78 13.03 2.27
CA VAL A 142 -15.99 12.55 3.64
C VAL A 142 -17.48 12.49 3.98
N SER A 143 -18.28 13.49 3.57
CA SER A 143 -19.73 13.49 3.78
C SER A 143 -20.41 12.35 3.03
N LYS A 144 -20.04 12.12 1.76
CA LYS A 144 -20.54 10.99 0.96
C LYS A 144 -20.19 9.65 1.62
N LEU A 145 -18.94 9.50 2.05
CA LEU A 145 -18.47 8.27 2.71
C LEU A 145 -19.25 8.00 4.00
N ASN A 146 -19.50 9.02 4.82
CA ASN A 146 -20.31 8.88 6.03
C ASN A 146 -21.76 8.49 5.71
N SER A 147 -22.37 9.10 4.69
CA SER A 147 -23.73 8.75 4.28
C SER A 147 -23.84 7.30 3.80
N ALA A 148 -22.88 6.84 3.00
CA ALA A 148 -22.80 5.45 2.56
C ALA A 148 -22.59 4.50 3.75
N TYR A 149 -21.72 4.85 4.70
CA TYR A 149 -21.49 4.06 5.91
C TYR A 149 -22.75 3.90 6.76
N GLN A 150 -23.52 4.98 6.94
CA GLN A 150 -24.80 4.92 7.65
C GLN A 150 -25.81 4.05 6.93
N GLN A 151 -25.89 4.15 5.61
CA GLN A 151 -26.77 3.30 4.82
C GLN A 151 -26.41 1.82 4.94
N TYR A 152 -25.13 1.47 4.84
CA TYR A 152 -24.69 0.08 5.03
C TYR A 152 -25.03 -0.47 6.42
N LYS A 153 -24.92 0.36 7.45
CA LYS A 153 -25.26 -0.02 8.82
C LYS A 153 -26.77 -0.25 8.99
N GLU A 154 -27.59 0.57 8.35
CA GLU A 154 -29.05 0.40 8.33
C GLU A 154 -29.45 -0.89 7.58
N ASP A 155 -28.86 -1.12 6.40
CA ASP A 155 -29.09 -2.32 5.59
C ASP A 155 -28.65 -3.60 6.33
N GLU A 156 -27.51 -3.58 7.02
CA GLU A 156 -27.03 -4.69 7.85
C GLU A 156 -28.01 -4.99 8.99
N SER A 157 -28.53 -3.96 9.66
CA SER A 157 -29.53 -4.11 10.73
C SER A 157 -30.83 -4.70 10.19
N ALA A 158 -31.32 -4.21 9.05
CA ALA A 158 -32.55 -4.70 8.43
C ALA A 158 -32.41 -6.18 7.98
N ALA A 159 -31.29 -6.54 7.36
CA ALA A 159 -31.02 -7.92 6.98
C ALA A 159 -30.89 -8.84 8.20
N GLY A 160 -30.30 -8.34 9.30
CA GLY A 160 -30.24 -9.05 10.58
C GLY A 160 -31.63 -9.33 11.17
N GLU A 161 -32.54 -8.36 11.13
CA GLU A 161 -33.93 -8.52 11.57
C GLU A 161 -34.71 -9.53 10.70
N GLU A 162 -34.50 -9.49 9.38
CA GLU A 162 -35.13 -10.44 8.44
C GLU A 162 -34.62 -11.87 8.68
N CYS A 163 -33.32 -12.05 8.91
CA CYS A 163 -32.76 -13.35 9.26
C CYS A 163 -33.32 -13.88 10.58
N LEU A 164 -33.51 -13.02 11.58
CA LEU A 164 -34.13 -13.42 12.86
C LEU A 164 -35.61 -13.78 12.70
N SER A 165 -36.35 -13.10 11.82
CA SER A 165 -37.75 -13.43 11.55
C SER A 165 -37.86 -14.79 10.84
N LEU A 166 -37.05 -15.02 9.81
CA LEU A 166 -37.00 -16.28 9.08
C LEU A 166 -36.57 -17.44 9.97
N ALA A 167 -35.60 -17.24 10.86
CA ALA A 167 -35.20 -18.25 11.83
C ALA A 167 -36.36 -18.65 12.75
N LYS A 168 -37.14 -17.66 13.24
CA LYS A 168 -38.34 -17.92 14.06
C LYS A 168 -39.44 -18.63 13.28
N GLU A 169 -39.65 -18.29 12.00
CA GLU A 169 -40.59 -19.00 11.15
C GLU A 169 -40.20 -20.45 10.95
N VAL A 170 -38.90 -20.72 10.68
CA VAL A 170 -38.38 -22.09 10.55
C VAL A 170 -38.55 -22.87 11.85
N GLU A 171 -38.24 -22.29 13.01
CA GLU A 171 -38.48 -22.93 14.31
C GLU A 171 -39.97 -23.25 14.51
N THR A 172 -40.86 -22.31 14.17
CA THR A 172 -42.31 -22.47 14.31
C THR A 172 -42.83 -23.61 13.41
N ILE A 173 -42.40 -23.64 12.15
CA ILE A 173 -42.75 -24.71 11.21
C ILE A 173 -42.22 -26.05 11.72
N THR A 174 -40.96 -26.09 12.18
CA THR A 174 -40.33 -27.32 12.65
C THR A 174 -41.05 -27.88 13.87
N ASN A 175 -41.38 -27.03 14.85
CA ASN A 175 -42.18 -27.43 16.01
C ASN A 175 -43.56 -27.94 15.58
N GLY A 176 -44.24 -27.26 14.65
CA GLY A 176 -45.52 -27.73 14.11
C GLY A 176 -45.43 -29.09 13.41
N VAL A 177 -44.35 -29.37 12.67
CA VAL A 177 -44.12 -30.70 12.08
C VAL A 177 -43.85 -31.76 13.16
N ILE A 178 -43.06 -31.43 14.18
CA ILE A 178 -42.80 -32.33 15.31
C ILE A 178 -44.11 -32.68 16.03
N ASP A 179 -44.97 -31.70 16.29
CA ASP A 179 -46.27 -31.91 16.93
C ASP A 179 -47.16 -32.81 16.08
N VAL A 180 -47.27 -32.57 14.77
CA VAL A 180 -48.06 -33.43 13.86
C VAL A 180 -47.51 -34.86 13.81
N ILE A 181 -46.19 -35.04 13.80
CA ILE A 181 -45.57 -36.36 13.85
C ILE A 181 -45.84 -37.03 15.20
N SER A 182 -45.74 -36.28 16.31
CA SER A 182 -46.03 -36.78 17.65
C SER A 182 -47.48 -37.23 17.77
N ASP A 183 -48.43 -36.40 17.33
CA ASP A 183 -49.87 -36.72 17.31
C ASP A 183 -50.15 -37.96 16.45
N ALA A 184 -49.51 -38.06 15.28
CA ALA A 184 -49.66 -39.21 14.40
C ALA A 184 -49.07 -40.50 15.00
N LEU A 185 -47.92 -40.41 15.67
CA LEU A 185 -47.27 -41.53 16.35
C LEU A 185 -48.02 -41.95 17.62
N GLU A 186 -48.58 -41.01 18.38
CA GLU A 186 -49.43 -41.29 19.55
C GLU A 186 -50.74 -41.93 19.13
N MET A 187 -51.36 -41.43 18.05
CA MET A 187 -52.49 -42.06 17.39
C MET A 187 -52.16 -43.50 16.96
N TYR A 188 -51.05 -43.73 16.25
CA TYR A 188 -50.60 -45.06 15.84
C TYR A 188 -50.32 -45.98 17.03
N GLY A 189 -49.64 -45.45 18.05
CA GLY A 189 -49.33 -46.13 19.30
C GLY A 189 -50.59 -46.58 20.03
N ASN A 190 -51.68 -45.82 19.98
CA ASN A 190 -52.94 -46.15 20.65
C ASN A 190 -53.94 -46.95 19.78
N CYS A 191 -53.67 -47.13 18.48
CA CYS A 191 -54.53 -47.87 17.55
C CYS A 191 -54.77 -49.35 17.92
N HIS A 192 -53.86 -49.97 18.66
CA HIS A 192 -53.99 -51.37 19.10
C HIS A 192 -55.02 -51.57 20.23
N CYS A 193 -55.36 -50.50 20.95
CA CYS A 193 -56.26 -50.54 22.11
C CYS A 193 -57.73 -50.26 21.75
N ASP A 194 -58.01 -49.58 20.62
CA ASP A 194 -59.36 -49.15 20.26
C ASP A 194 -59.66 -49.31 18.75
N LYS A 195 -60.53 -50.28 18.44
CA LYS A 195 -60.93 -50.65 17.07
C LYS A 195 -61.72 -49.54 16.37
N GLU A 196 -62.38 -48.64 17.10
CA GLU A 196 -63.14 -47.54 16.49
C GLU A 196 -62.24 -46.41 16.02
N THR A 197 -61.19 -46.07 16.78
CA THR A 197 -60.20 -45.07 16.38
C THR A 197 -59.38 -45.54 15.18
N ALA A 198 -58.96 -46.80 15.14
CA ALA A 198 -58.29 -47.38 13.96
C ALA A 198 -59.19 -47.34 12.70
N LYS A 199 -60.48 -47.66 12.83
CA LYS A 199 -61.45 -47.54 11.73
C LYS A 199 -61.64 -46.10 11.28
N LYS A 200 -61.81 -45.14 12.21
CA LYS A 200 -61.94 -43.71 11.90
C LYS A 200 -60.68 -43.15 11.26
N PHE A 201 -59.48 -43.58 11.65
CA PHE A 201 -58.23 -43.16 11.02
C PHE A 201 -58.07 -43.72 9.60
N PHE A 202 -58.54 -44.94 9.34
CA PHE A 202 -58.54 -45.51 7.99
C PHE A 202 -59.61 -44.88 7.07
N THR A 203 -60.73 -44.43 7.63
CA THR A 203 -61.85 -43.85 6.85
C THR A 203 -61.83 -42.33 6.74
N PHE A 204 -61.30 -41.60 7.72
CA PHE A 204 -61.25 -40.14 7.79
C PHE A 204 -59.84 -39.57 8.02
N GLY A 205 -58.82 -40.42 8.16
CA GLY A 205 -57.44 -39.95 8.18
C GLY A 205 -57.12 -39.21 6.87
N PRO A 206 -56.10 -38.35 6.86
CA PRO A 206 -55.80 -37.49 5.73
C PRO A 206 -55.20 -38.28 4.57
N PHE A 207 -55.52 -39.57 4.41
CA PHE A 207 -55.08 -40.41 3.31
C PHE A 207 -55.65 -39.93 1.98
N GLU A 208 -56.89 -39.42 1.93
CA GLU A 208 -57.42 -38.79 0.72
C GLU A 208 -56.75 -37.45 0.46
N THR A 209 -56.55 -36.60 1.48
CA THR A 209 -55.85 -35.31 1.34
C THR A 209 -54.38 -35.48 0.97
N TYR A 210 -53.72 -36.50 1.52
CA TYR A 210 -52.35 -36.91 1.22
C TYR A 210 -52.26 -37.59 -0.14
N ARG A 211 -53.26 -38.37 -0.54
CA ARG A 211 -53.37 -38.92 -1.90
C ARG A 211 -53.61 -37.81 -2.91
N GLN A 212 -54.44 -36.82 -2.60
CA GLN A 212 -54.67 -35.64 -3.42
C GLN A 212 -53.41 -34.76 -3.50
N SER A 213 -52.69 -34.54 -2.39
CA SER A 213 -51.43 -33.80 -2.41
C SER A 213 -50.33 -34.58 -3.15
N GLN A 214 -50.27 -35.91 -3.01
CA GLN A 214 -49.39 -36.77 -3.80
C GLN A 214 -49.76 -36.76 -5.27
N LEU A 215 -51.04 -36.77 -5.63
CA LEU A 215 -51.51 -36.66 -7.01
C LEU A 215 -51.18 -35.29 -7.60
N LEU A 216 -51.33 -34.22 -6.82
CA LEU A 216 -50.96 -32.86 -7.23
C LEU A 216 -49.45 -32.72 -7.40
N PHE A 217 -48.67 -33.22 -6.43
CA PHE A 217 -47.22 -33.27 -6.49
C PHE A 217 -46.75 -34.09 -7.69
N ARG A 218 -47.32 -35.28 -7.90
CA ARG A 218 -47.03 -36.15 -9.05
C ARG A 218 -47.40 -35.49 -10.36
N SER A 219 -48.54 -34.79 -10.43
CA SER A 219 -48.91 -34.00 -11.61
C SER A 219 -47.92 -32.87 -11.89
N HIS A 220 -47.54 -32.09 -10.87
CA HIS A 220 -46.55 -31.01 -11.01
C HIS A 220 -45.15 -31.53 -11.34
N PHE A 221 -44.78 -32.67 -10.76
CA PHE A 221 -43.51 -33.35 -10.99
C PHE A 221 -43.47 -33.96 -12.40
N ASP A 222 -44.55 -34.59 -12.88
CA ASP A 222 -44.67 -35.12 -14.23
C ASP A 222 -44.70 -33.98 -15.26
N LEU A 223 -45.32 -32.83 -14.96
CA LEU A 223 -45.30 -31.64 -15.81
C LEU A 223 -43.91 -31.00 -15.86
N TYR A 224 -43.19 -30.98 -14.74
CA TYR A 224 -41.80 -30.53 -14.67
C TYR A 224 -40.88 -31.49 -15.42
N ALA A 225 -41.07 -32.80 -15.23
CA ALA A 225 -40.24 -33.83 -15.83
C ALA A 225 -40.45 -33.92 -17.35
N SER A 226 -41.71 -33.87 -17.81
CA SER A 226 -42.03 -33.82 -19.24
C SER A 226 -41.50 -32.57 -19.93
N LYS A 227 -41.53 -31.39 -19.27
CA LYS A 227 -40.95 -30.16 -19.84
C LYS A 227 -39.42 -30.16 -19.87
N LYS A 228 -38.74 -30.81 -18.91
CA LYS A 228 -37.28 -30.71 -18.77
C LYS A 228 -36.51 -31.91 -19.35
N PHE A 229 -37.11 -33.10 -19.41
CA PHE A 229 -36.42 -34.35 -19.75
C PHE A 229 -36.87 -35.03 -21.05
N MET A 230 -37.91 -34.54 -21.75
CA MET A 230 -38.31 -35.05 -23.08
C MET A 230 -37.22 -34.89 -24.16
N LYS A 231 -36.10 -34.20 -23.90
CA LYS A 231 -34.96 -34.09 -24.81
C LYS A 231 -33.79 -35.04 -24.52
N ARG A 232 -33.83 -35.85 -23.44
CA ARG A 232 -32.67 -36.67 -23.02
C ARG A 232 -33.00 -38.09 -22.57
N GLN A 233 -34.17 -38.61 -22.94
CA GLN A 233 -34.61 -39.96 -22.53
C GLN A 233 -34.28 -41.06 -23.54
N ASN A 234 -33.26 -40.85 -24.37
CA ASN A 234 -32.59 -41.95 -25.07
C ASN A 234 -31.18 -42.05 -24.50
N ASP A 235 -30.76 -43.27 -24.25
CA ASP A 235 -29.41 -43.69 -23.84
C ASP A 235 -29.23 -43.82 -22.33
N THR A 236 -29.43 -45.06 -21.87
CA THR A 236 -28.48 -45.90 -21.11
C THR A 236 -29.10 -46.63 -19.92
N THR A 237 -29.77 -47.76 -20.20
CA THR A 237 -29.80 -49.04 -19.43
C THR A 237 -30.66 -50.06 -20.22
N SER A 238 -30.47 -51.38 -20.02
CA SER A 238 -30.86 -52.52 -20.89
C SER A 238 -32.34 -52.60 -21.32
N ASP A 239 -32.73 -51.72 -22.25
CA ASP A 239 -34.04 -51.65 -22.89
C ASP A 239 -34.37 -52.92 -23.70
N GLU A 240 -33.38 -53.79 -23.97
CA GLU A 240 -33.55 -55.08 -24.65
C GLU A 240 -34.19 -56.14 -23.76
N GLU A 241 -33.77 -56.28 -22.50
CA GLU A 241 -34.34 -57.28 -21.58
C GLU A 241 -35.78 -56.92 -21.23
N LEU A 242 -36.03 -55.64 -20.94
CA LEU A 242 -37.36 -55.09 -20.70
C LEU A 242 -38.26 -55.19 -21.94
N ARG A 243 -37.76 -54.90 -23.15
CA ARG A 243 -38.53 -55.14 -24.38
C ARG A 243 -38.82 -56.62 -24.58
N SER A 244 -37.86 -57.51 -24.33
CA SER A 244 -38.03 -58.94 -24.51
C SER A 244 -39.09 -59.52 -23.59
N ALA A 245 -39.07 -59.17 -22.29
CA ALA A 245 -40.06 -59.58 -21.31
C ALA A 245 -41.46 -59.02 -21.64
N LEU A 246 -41.53 -57.79 -22.18
CA LEU A 246 -42.80 -57.17 -22.58
C LEU A 246 -43.38 -57.81 -23.85
N VAL A 247 -42.53 -58.21 -24.79
CA VAL A 247 -42.93 -58.99 -25.98
C VAL A 247 -43.41 -60.39 -25.58
N GLU A 248 -42.73 -61.05 -24.66
CA GLU A 248 -43.09 -62.39 -24.17
C GLU A 248 -44.41 -62.36 -23.38
N ALA A 249 -44.60 -61.38 -22.50
CA ALA A 249 -45.86 -61.17 -21.78
C ALA A 249 -47.04 -60.88 -22.73
N LYS A 250 -46.81 -60.15 -23.82
CA LYS A 250 -47.84 -59.87 -24.83
C LYS A 250 -48.19 -61.12 -25.65
N SER A 251 -47.20 -61.93 -26.00
CA SER A 251 -47.42 -63.24 -26.65
C SER A 251 -48.18 -64.22 -25.75
N MET A 252 -47.92 -64.21 -24.44
CA MET A 252 -48.68 -64.99 -23.46
C MET A 252 -50.12 -64.51 -23.32
N GLU A 253 -50.37 -63.19 -23.39
CA GLU A 253 -51.70 -62.60 -23.37
C GLU A 253 -52.54 -63.01 -24.59
N GLU A 254 -51.93 -63.04 -25.78
CA GLU A 254 -52.58 -63.54 -27.02
C GLU A 254 -52.92 -65.03 -26.93
N ARG A 255 -51.99 -65.87 -26.46
CA ARG A 255 -52.24 -67.32 -26.26
C ARG A 255 -53.33 -67.59 -25.21
N LEU A 256 -53.39 -66.79 -24.15
CA LEU A 256 -54.45 -66.88 -23.14
C LEU A 256 -55.82 -66.53 -23.70
N SER A 257 -55.89 -65.49 -24.54
CA SER A 257 -57.11 -65.12 -25.27
C SER A 257 -57.62 -66.27 -26.14
N GLU A 258 -56.73 -66.92 -26.90
CA GLU A 258 -57.09 -68.07 -27.74
C GLU A 258 -57.56 -69.27 -26.91
N ALA A 259 -56.82 -69.63 -25.85
CA ALA A 259 -57.19 -70.73 -24.95
C ALA A 259 -58.54 -70.47 -24.26
N MET A 260 -58.83 -69.22 -23.88
CA MET A 260 -60.11 -68.82 -23.28
C MET A 260 -61.26 -68.96 -24.27
N CYS A 261 -61.06 -68.58 -25.53
CA CYS A 261 -62.04 -68.76 -26.60
C CYS A 261 -62.32 -70.26 -26.85
N SER A 262 -61.29 -71.09 -26.93
CA SER A 262 -61.45 -72.54 -27.09
C SER A 262 -62.16 -73.19 -25.91
N TYR A 263 -61.85 -72.77 -24.68
CA TYR A 263 -62.55 -73.22 -23.48
C TYR A 263 -64.04 -72.84 -23.51
N ILE A 264 -64.37 -71.60 -23.88
CA ILE A 264 -65.76 -71.14 -23.99
C ILE A 264 -66.52 -71.94 -25.06
N GLN A 265 -65.90 -72.22 -26.20
CA GLN A 265 -66.49 -73.03 -27.27
C GLN A 265 -66.74 -74.48 -26.82
N SER A 266 -65.72 -75.14 -26.26
CA SER A 266 -65.84 -76.50 -25.73
C SER A 266 -66.90 -76.59 -24.62
N LYS A 267 -66.96 -75.59 -23.72
CA LYS A 267 -68.02 -75.52 -22.69
C LYS A 267 -69.41 -75.36 -23.28
N ALA A 268 -69.56 -74.56 -24.34
CA ALA A 268 -70.84 -74.38 -25.01
C ALA A 268 -71.30 -75.68 -25.71
N GLU A 269 -70.37 -76.40 -26.35
CA GLU A 269 -70.62 -77.71 -26.97
C GLU A 269 -71.00 -78.77 -25.93
N LEU A 270 -70.29 -78.84 -24.81
CA LEU A 270 -70.63 -79.71 -23.68
C LEU A 270 -72.03 -79.44 -23.14
N CYS A 271 -72.37 -78.17 -22.90
CA CYS A 271 -73.72 -77.79 -22.46
C CYS A 271 -74.79 -78.22 -23.48
N GLY A 272 -74.48 -78.12 -24.77
CA GLY A 272 -75.35 -78.55 -25.87
C GLY A 272 -75.59 -80.06 -25.88
N GLU A 273 -74.54 -80.87 -25.69
CA GLU A 273 -74.67 -82.34 -25.62
C GLU A 273 -75.36 -82.80 -24.33
N GLN A 274 -75.07 -82.19 -23.17
CA GLN A 274 -75.79 -82.46 -21.93
C GLN A 274 -77.29 -82.13 -22.03
N ALA A 275 -77.65 -81.08 -22.76
CA ALA A 275 -79.04 -80.75 -23.06
C ALA A 275 -79.69 -81.81 -23.98
N LYS A 276 -78.98 -82.33 -24.98
CA LYS A 276 -79.47 -83.45 -25.82
C LYS A 276 -79.69 -84.72 -25.01
N VAL A 277 -78.75 -85.11 -24.14
CA VAL A 277 -78.91 -86.26 -23.22
C VAL A 277 -80.16 -86.08 -22.36
N SER A 278 -80.34 -84.89 -21.78
CA SER A 278 -81.50 -84.56 -20.95
C SER A 278 -82.83 -84.60 -21.72
N LEU A 279 -82.83 -84.18 -22.99
CA LEU A 279 -84.02 -84.24 -23.85
C LEU A 279 -84.36 -85.68 -24.24
N VAL A 280 -83.37 -86.48 -24.64
CA VAL A 280 -83.57 -87.89 -25.03
C VAL A 280 -84.03 -88.72 -23.83
N ALA A 281 -83.54 -88.45 -22.63
CA ALA A 281 -84.00 -89.09 -21.39
C ALA A 281 -85.48 -88.83 -21.05
N ASN A 282 -86.09 -87.78 -21.63
CA ASN A 282 -87.47 -87.38 -21.40
C ASN A 282 -88.46 -87.85 -22.50
N TYR A 283 -88.00 -88.49 -23.58
CA TYR A 283 -88.86 -89.03 -24.64
C TYR A 283 -89.47 -90.39 -24.23
N LYS A 284 -90.80 -90.50 -24.21
CA LYS A 284 -91.53 -91.71 -23.74
C LYS A 284 -92.07 -92.65 -24.83
N ASP A 285 -92.06 -92.24 -26.10
CA ASP A 285 -92.82 -92.91 -27.17
C ASP A 285 -91.98 -93.54 -28.31
N VAL A 286 -90.70 -93.89 -28.09
CA VAL A 286 -89.83 -94.50 -29.11
C VAL A 286 -89.30 -95.87 -28.64
N HIS A 287 -89.01 -96.78 -29.59
CA HIS A 287 -88.53 -98.14 -29.27
C HIS A 287 -87.21 -98.11 -28.47
N PRO A 288 -87.10 -98.85 -27.34
CA PRO A 288 -86.00 -98.73 -26.39
C PRO A 288 -84.60 -98.84 -27.02
N SER A 289 -84.41 -99.74 -27.98
CA SER A 289 -83.10 -99.99 -28.62
C SER A 289 -82.55 -98.79 -29.40
N GLN A 290 -83.40 -97.92 -29.96
CA GLN A 290 -82.96 -96.72 -30.68
C GLN A 290 -82.63 -95.58 -29.69
N ILE A 291 -83.40 -95.45 -28.61
CA ILE A 291 -83.14 -94.50 -27.53
C ILE A 291 -81.82 -94.84 -26.82
N THR A 292 -81.56 -96.12 -26.54
CA THR A 292 -80.34 -96.54 -25.83
C THR A 292 -79.08 -96.27 -26.64
N SER A 293 -79.08 -96.50 -27.97
CA SER A 293 -77.92 -96.19 -28.82
C SER A 293 -77.61 -94.70 -28.84
N CYS A 294 -78.62 -93.85 -29.06
CA CYS A 294 -78.43 -92.40 -29.09
C CYS A 294 -78.05 -91.83 -27.72
N LEU A 295 -78.57 -92.39 -26.61
CA LEU A 295 -78.16 -92.01 -25.25
C LEU A 295 -76.70 -92.39 -24.98
N MET A 296 -76.25 -93.58 -25.37
CA MET A 296 -74.86 -94.00 -25.17
C MET A 296 -73.89 -93.17 -26.00
N GLU A 297 -74.24 -92.84 -27.25
CA GLU A 297 -73.43 -91.95 -28.10
C GLU A 297 -73.33 -90.53 -27.52
N ALA A 298 -74.46 -89.95 -27.10
CA ALA A 298 -74.47 -88.62 -26.49
C ALA A 298 -73.76 -88.59 -25.12
N GLN A 299 -73.91 -89.64 -24.30
CA GLN A 299 -73.21 -89.75 -23.03
C GLN A 299 -71.69 -89.91 -23.23
N SER A 300 -71.26 -90.70 -24.22
CA SER A 300 -69.84 -90.83 -24.56
C SER A 300 -69.25 -89.51 -25.07
N ALA A 301 -70.03 -88.70 -25.80
CA ALA A 301 -69.60 -87.37 -26.23
C ALA A 301 -69.49 -86.40 -25.05
N VAL A 302 -70.43 -86.45 -24.09
CA VAL A 302 -70.37 -85.68 -22.84
C VAL A 302 -69.12 -86.05 -22.04
N ASP A 303 -68.85 -87.34 -21.82
CA ASP A 303 -67.69 -87.78 -21.04
C ASP A 303 -66.36 -87.33 -21.68
N LEU A 304 -66.27 -87.31 -23.01
CA LEU A 304 -65.09 -86.80 -23.75
C LEU A 304 -64.96 -85.28 -23.64
N LEU A 305 -66.05 -84.53 -23.77
CA LEU A 305 -66.06 -83.07 -23.67
C LEU A 305 -65.79 -82.60 -22.22
N GLU A 306 -66.20 -83.35 -21.20
CA GLU A 306 -65.85 -83.07 -19.79
C GLU A 306 -64.35 -83.23 -19.54
N GLN A 307 -63.71 -84.23 -20.16
CA GLN A 307 -62.25 -84.40 -20.09
C GLN A 307 -61.53 -83.27 -20.82
N GLU A 308 -62.02 -82.87 -22.00
CA GLU A 308 -61.46 -81.75 -22.76
C GLU A 308 -61.58 -80.43 -22.00
N GLU A 309 -62.74 -80.14 -21.41
CA GLU A 309 -62.95 -78.96 -20.56
C GLU A 309 -61.96 -78.95 -19.38
N ALA A 310 -61.78 -80.09 -18.70
CA ALA A 310 -60.87 -80.18 -17.57
C ALA A 310 -59.40 -79.91 -17.97
N ILE A 311 -58.96 -80.41 -19.14
CA ILE A 311 -57.62 -80.18 -19.68
C ILE A 311 -57.45 -78.71 -20.06
N LEU A 312 -58.41 -78.13 -20.78
CA LEU A 312 -58.39 -76.72 -21.18
C LEU A 312 -58.42 -75.78 -19.96
N TYR A 313 -59.19 -76.12 -18.93
CA TYR A 313 -59.21 -75.36 -17.68
C TYR A 313 -57.85 -75.37 -16.98
N GLN A 314 -57.19 -76.52 -16.89
CA GLN A 314 -55.84 -76.62 -16.30
C GLN A 314 -54.80 -75.84 -17.10
N GLN A 315 -54.85 -75.91 -18.43
CA GLN A 315 -53.95 -75.15 -19.31
C GLN A 315 -54.16 -73.63 -19.16
N LEU A 316 -55.41 -73.19 -19.12
CA LEU A 316 -55.76 -71.78 -18.92
C LEU A 316 -55.29 -71.29 -17.53
N HIS A 317 -55.55 -72.08 -16.49
CA HIS A 317 -55.12 -71.73 -15.13
C HIS A 317 -53.58 -71.66 -15.01
N GLY A 318 -52.86 -72.59 -15.63
CA GLY A 318 -51.40 -72.59 -15.68
C GLY A 318 -50.83 -71.37 -16.41
N ALA A 319 -51.38 -71.03 -17.57
CA ALA A 319 -50.96 -69.88 -18.36
C ALA A 319 -51.26 -68.54 -17.66
N VAL A 320 -52.43 -68.41 -16.99
CA VAL A 320 -52.74 -67.22 -16.19
C VAL A 320 -51.75 -67.06 -15.05
N LYS A 321 -51.41 -68.15 -14.36
CA LYS A 321 -50.45 -68.13 -13.26
C LYS A 321 -49.06 -67.67 -13.73
N GLN A 322 -48.56 -68.21 -14.85
CA GLN A 322 -47.28 -67.81 -15.43
C GLN A 322 -47.26 -66.34 -15.84
N LEU A 323 -48.31 -65.84 -16.48
CA LEU A 323 -48.40 -64.42 -16.86
C LEU A 323 -48.40 -63.48 -15.65
N VAL A 324 -49.07 -63.87 -14.55
CA VAL A 324 -49.05 -63.09 -13.31
C VAL A 324 -47.66 -63.11 -12.66
N GLU A 325 -46.99 -64.27 -12.62
CA GLU A 325 -45.61 -64.40 -12.10
C GLU A 325 -44.62 -63.54 -12.91
N GLU A 326 -44.68 -63.59 -14.25
CA GLU A 326 -43.84 -62.76 -15.12
C GLU A 326 -44.11 -61.26 -14.93
N ARG A 327 -45.37 -60.82 -14.95
CA ARG A 327 -45.70 -59.39 -14.74
C ARG A 327 -45.31 -58.89 -13.35
N THR A 328 -45.45 -59.72 -12.32
CA THR A 328 -45.04 -59.34 -10.96
C THR A 328 -43.52 -59.25 -10.85
N SER A 329 -42.78 -60.18 -11.45
CA SER A 329 -41.31 -60.11 -11.50
C SER A 329 -40.81 -58.84 -12.20
N LEU A 330 -41.39 -58.49 -13.36
CA LEU A 330 -41.07 -57.28 -14.11
C LEU A 330 -41.35 -56.01 -13.30
N ALA A 331 -42.47 -55.97 -12.58
CA ALA A 331 -42.81 -54.85 -11.71
C ALA A 331 -41.82 -54.69 -10.54
N VAL A 332 -41.35 -55.79 -9.95
CA VAL A 332 -40.35 -55.77 -8.88
C VAL A 332 -38.99 -55.31 -9.40
N GLU A 333 -38.54 -55.81 -10.55
CA GLU A 333 -37.26 -55.40 -11.14
C GLU A 333 -37.27 -53.92 -11.55
N THR A 334 -38.33 -53.47 -12.24
CA THR A 334 -38.45 -52.05 -12.64
C THR A 334 -38.47 -51.12 -11.43
N THR A 335 -39.19 -51.48 -10.37
CA THR A 335 -39.21 -50.68 -9.14
C THR A 335 -37.86 -50.68 -8.42
N ALA A 336 -37.16 -51.82 -8.38
CA ALA A 336 -35.81 -51.91 -7.82
C ALA A 336 -34.79 -51.08 -8.61
N CYS A 337 -34.82 -51.14 -9.94
CA CYS A 337 -33.95 -50.35 -10.82
C CYS A 337 -34.22 -48.84 -10.68
N CYS A 338 -35.49 -48.42 -10.65
CA CYS A 338 -35.84 -47.02 -10.40
C CYS A 338 -35.34 -46.55 -9.02
N ALA A 339 -35.51 -47.37 -7.97
CA ALA A 339 -35.02 -47.03 -6.63
C ALA A 339 -33.49 -46.94 -6.58
N LEU A 340 -32.78 -47.80 -7.31
CA LEU A 340 -31.32 -47.75 -7.44
C LEU A 340 -30.87 -46.45 -8.13
N ALA A 341 -31.49 -46.08 -9.24
CA ALA A 341 -31.16 -44.85 -9.98
C ALA A 341 -31.36 -43.59 -9.12
N VAL A 342 -32.45 -43.52 -8.34
CA VAL A 342 -32.69 -42.43 -7.39
C VAL A 342 -31.60 -42.39 -6.32
N ARG A 343 -31.22 -43.54 -5.75
CA ARG A 343 -30.15 -43.61 -4.74
C ARG A 343 -28.79 -43.18 -5.30
N GLN A 344 -28.48 -43.55 -6.55
CA GLN A 344 -27.25 -43.13 -7.22
C GLN A 344 -27.22 -41.61 -7.43
N GLN A 345 -28.35 -41.01 -7.82
CA GLN A 345 -28.45 -39.56 -7.96
C GLN A 345 -28.27 -38.84 -6.61
N VAL A 346 -28.97 -39.30 -5.57
CA VAL A 346 -28.83 -38.73 -4.21
C VAL A 346 -27.39 -38.84 -3.71
N HIS A 347 -26.72 -39.97 -3.97
CA HIS A 347 -25.30 -40.12 -3.62
C HIS A 347 -24.41 -39.12 -4.37
N ALA A 348 -24.66 -38.90 -5.67
CA ALA A 348 -23.92 -37.91 -6.46
C ALA A 348 -24.13 -36.49 -5.92
N ASP A 349 -25.38 -36.11 -5.61
CA ASP A 349 -25.72 -34.80 -5.07
C ASP A 349 -25.08 -34.58 -3.69
N LEU A 350 -25.13 -35.57 -2.80
CA LEU A 350 -24.48 -35.51 -1.49
C LEU A 350 -22.95 -35.42 -1.59
N SER A 351 -22.34 -36.12 -2.55
CA SER A 351 -20.90 -36.05 -2.80
C SER A 351 -20.49 -34.65 -3.29
N GLN A 352 -21.30 -34.05 -4.16
CA GLN A 352 -21.07 -32.69 -4.63
C GLN A 352 -21.24 -31.67 -3.49
N LEU A 353 -22.28 -31.81 -2.66
CA LEU A 353 -22.50 -30.95 -1.49
C LEU A 353 -21.32 -31.04 -0.52
N LEU A 354 -20.83 -32.25 -0.22
CA LEU A 354 -19.64 -32.46 0.62
C LEU A 354 -18.43 -31.71 0.07
N SER A 355 -18.17 -31.82 -1.24
CA SER A 355 -17.05 -31.14 -1.89
C SER A 355 -17.17 -29.61 -1.80
N ALA A 356 -18.38 -29.07 -1.98
CA ALA A 356 -18.65 -27.64 -1.88
C ALA A 356 -18.47 -27.13 -0.45
N CYS A 357 -18.98 -27.86 0.55
CA CYS A 357 -18.79 -27.54 1.97
C CYS A 357 -17.30 -27.55 2.36
N GLN A 358 -16.53 -28.52 1.87
CA GLN A 358 -15.08 -28.56 2.11
C GLN A 358 -14.36 -27.35 1.49
N ALA A 359 -14.72 -26.97 0.26
CA ALA A 359 -14.17 -25.78 -0.38
C ALA A 359 -14.53 -24.49 0.39
N ALA A 360 -15.77 -24.37 0.87
CA ALA A 360 -16.21 -23.24 1.68
C ALA A 360 -15.44 -23.15 3.01
N LEU A 361 -15.22 -24.27 3.70
CA LEU A 361 -14.43 -24.32 4.94
C LEU A 361 -12.95 -23.92 4.72
N LEU A 362 -12.37 -24.32 3.58
CA LEU A 362 -11.00 -23.92 3.23
C LEU A 362 -10.92 -22.41 2.95
N LEU A 363 -11.92 -21.85 2.27
CA LEU A 363 -12.02 -20.41 2.04
C LEU A 363 -12.15 -19.64 3.35
N ASP A 364 -13.05 -20.07 4.24
CA ASP A 364 -13.28 -19.45 5.55
C ASP A 364 -12.00 -19.46 6.41
N ARG A 365 -11.29 -20.59 6.44
CA ARG A 365 -9.98 -20.68 7.09
C ARG A 365 -8.95 -19.71 6.47
N GLY A 366 -8.97 -19.54 5.15
CA GLY A 366 -8.13 -18.58 4.43
C GLY A 366 -8.44 -17.14 4.84
N VAL A 367 -9.72 -16.76 4.88
CA VAL A 367 -10.19 -15.44 5.30
C VAL A 367 -9.82 -15.16 6.75
N TYR A 368 -10.03 -16.14 7.65
CA TYR A 368 -9.62 -16.03 9.06
C TYR A 368 -8.11 -15.76 9.22
N LEU A 369 -7.27 -16.48 8.47
CA LEU A 369 -5.81 -16.27 8.51
C LEU A 369 -5.40 -14.90 7.95
N ALA A 370 -6.09 -14.42 6.90
CA ALA A 370 -5.87 -13.10 6.34
C ALA A 370 -6.25 -12.00 7.35
N LEU A 371 -7.45 -12.06 7.93
CA LEU A 371 -7.90 -11.14 8.99
C LEU A 371 -6.92 -11.11 10.17
N ARG A 372 -6.43 -12.27 10.60
CA ARG A 372 -5.46 -12.36 11.70
C ARG A 372 -4.12 -11.70 11.35
N ARG A 373 -3.69 -11.75 10.09
CA ARG A 373 -2.48 -11.04 9.63
C ARG A 373 -2.70 -9.53 9.60
N GLU A 374 -3.83 -9.07 9.08
CA GLU A 374 -4.17 -7.63 9.06
C GLU A 374 -4.25 -7.04 10.48
N LEU A 375 -4.86 -7.77 11.42
CA LEU A 375 -4.90 -7.36 12.83
C LEU A 375 -3.50 -7.25 13.47
N ARG A 376 -2.58 -8.16 13.14
CA ARG A 376 -1.18 -8.07 13.59
C ARG A 376 -0.45 -6.88 12.96
N ALA A 377 -0.66 -6.62 11.67
CA ALA A 377 -0.05 -5.46 11.01
C ALA A 377 -0.54 -4.14 11.63
N LEU A 378 -1.83 -4.05 11.98
CA LEU A 378 -2.39 -2.92 12.73
C LEU A 378 -1.76 -2.79 14.13
N GLU A 379 -1.58 -3.90 14.84
CA GLU A 379 -0.90 -3.91 16.14
C GLU A 379 0.54 -3.39 16.03
N GLU A 380 1.31 -3.85 15.04
CA GLU A 380 2.67 -3.40 14.77
C GLU A 380 2.72 -1.89 14.44
N LEU A 381 1.77 -1.40 13.62
CA LEU A 381 1.62 0.02 13.30
C LEU A 381 1.32 0.87 14.55
N LEU A 382 0.43 0.39 15.43
CA LEU A 382 0.11 1.08 16.68
C LEU A 382 1.30 1.10 17.63
N GLN A 383 2.05 0.00 17.73
CA GLN A 383 3.29 -0.05 18.52
C GLN A 383 4.34 0.93 17.97
N LEU A 384 4.52 1.00 16.64
CA LEU A 384 5.42 1.95 16.01
C LEU A 384 4.99 3.40 16.29
N ALA A 385 3.69 3.71 16.18
CA ALA A 385 3.17 5.03 16.49
C ALA A 385 3.40 5.41 17.97
N ALA A 386 3.22 4.46 18.90
CA ALA A 386 3.51 4.66 20.31
C ALA A 386 5.01 4.94 20.56
N GLN A 387 5.91 4.19 19.90
CA GLN A 387 7.35 4.42 19.98
C GLN A 387 7.74 5.79 19.42
N LEU A 388 7.21 6.18 18.25
CA LEU A 388 7.44 7.49 17.65
C LEU A 388 7.01 8.63 18.59
N ARG A 389 5.87 8.47 19.27
CA ARG A 389 5.42 9.44 20.28
C ARG A 389 6.43 9.60 21.41
N GLY A 390 7.00 8.48 21.89
CA GLY A 390 8.06 8.50 22.89
C GLY A 390 9.32 9.22 22.41
N TYR A 391 9.76 8.95 21.18
CA TYR A 391 10.90 9.64 20.57
C TYR A 391 10.66 11.15 20.42
N VAL A 392 9.49 11.57 19.94
CA VAL A 392 9.16 13.00 19.79
C VAL A 392 9.15 13.71 21.15
N ALA A 393 8.60 13.07 22.19
CA ALA A 393 8.61 13.63 23.54
C ALA A 393 10.05 13.76 24.10
N ALA A 394 10.88 12.74 23.90
CA ALA A 394 12.29 12.78 24.33
C ALA A 394 13.10 13.83 23.57
N GLU A 395 12.89 13.97 22.25
CA GLU A 395 13.56 14.99 21.44
C GLU A 395 13.11 16.40 21.84
N ALA A 396 11.81 16.60 22.10
CA ALA A 396 11.31 17.87 22.61
C ALA A 396 11.99 18.26 23.93
N GLN A 397 12.12 17.31 24.86
CA GLN A 397 12.84 17.53 26.13
C GLN A 397 14.32 17.84 25.89
N ALA A 398 15.00 17.12 25.00
CA ALA A 398 16.40 17.38 24.67
C ALA A 398 16.61 18.75 24.03
N VAL A 399 15.68 19.19 23.17
CA VAL A 399 15.69 20.55 22.59
C VAL A 399 15.50 21.60 23.68
N CYS A 400 14.56 21.40 24.61
CA CYS A 400 14.40 22.30 25.76
C CYS A 400 15.69 22.40 26.58
N CYS A 401 16.32 21.27 26.96
CA CYS A 401 17.58 21.29 27.69
C CYS A 401 18.72 21.98 26.93
N ARG A 402 18.76 21.85 25.59
CA ARG A 402 19.73 22.57 24.75
C ARG A 402 19.46 24.07 24.71
N MET A 403 18.20 24.49 24.70
CA MET A 403 17.83 25.91 24.79
C MET A 403 18.23 26.48 26.14
N ASP A 404 17.97 25.76 27.23
CA ASP A 404 18.36 26.17 28.58
C ASP A 404 19.88 26.32 28.70
N SER A 405 20.64 25.33 28.23
CA SER A 405 22.11 25.38 28.19
C SER A 405 22.65 26.54 27.33
N MET A 406 22.01 26.84 26.20
CA MET A 406 22.41 27.99 25.37
C MET A 406 22.15 29.31 26.09
N ASN A 407 21.02 29.44 26.78
CA ASN A 407 20.70 30.62 27.58
C ASN A 407 21.70 30.83 28.73
N GLU A 408 22.12 29.75 29.39
CA GLU A 408 23.19 29.79 30.41
C GLU A 408 24.52 30.29 29.82
N ILE A 409 24.94 29.77 28.66
CA ILE A 409 26.17 30.22 27.98
C ILE A 409 26.08 31.71 27.60
N CYS A 410 24.94 32.15 27.07
CA CYS A 410 24.73 33.58 26.75
C CYS A 410 24.84 34.45 28.02
N ALA A 411 24.20 34.03 29.11
CA ALA A 411 24.29 34.75 30.38
C ALA A 411 25.72 34.80 30.95
N GLU A 412 26.49 33.70 30.81
CA GLU A 412 27.92 33.68 31.17
C GLU A 412 28.75 34.61 30.28
N HIS A 413 28.44 34.67 28.98
CA HIS A 413 29.12 35.54 28.03
C HIS A 413 28.86 37.01 28.35
N ASP A 414 27.60 37.40 28.56
CA ASP A 414 27.20 38.74 28.96
C ASP A 414 27.89 39.14 30.28
N ALA A 415 27.96 38.23 31.26
CA ALA A 415 28.66 38.46 32.52
C ALA A 415 30.18 38.63 32.34
N CYS A 416 30.80 37.89 31.40
CA CYS A 416 32.21 38.04 31.08
C CYS A 416 32.51 39.34 30.32
N GLU A 417 31.62 39.74 29.40
CA GLU A 417 31.73 40.99 28.65
C GLU A 417 31.64 42.20 29.59
N MET A 418 30.72 42.18 30.56
CA MET A 418 30.62 43.20 31.61
C MET A 418 31.88 43.26 32.51
N LYS A 419 32.54 42.11 32.76
CA LYS A 419 33.82 42.06 33.48
C LYS A 419 34.99 42.59 32.64
N LEU A 420 35.00 42.32 31.34
CA LEU A 420 36.00 42.85 30.40
C LEU A 420 35.89 44.36 30.21
N GLN A 421 34.67 44.92 30.24
CA GLN A 421 34.46 46.37 30.21
C GLN A 421 35.00 47.10 31.46
N SER A 422 35.28 46.38 32.56
CA SER A 422 35.70 46.96 33.84
C SER A 422 37.17 46.73 34.21
N SER A 423 37.97 46.01 33.41
CA SER A 423 39.39 45.77 33.73
C SER A 423 40.26 45.35 32.52
N ASP A 424 41.53 45.78 32.51
CA ASP A 424 42.54 45.45 31.49
C ASP A 424 43.14 44.04 31.75
N ILE A 425 42.26 43.04 31.74
CA ILE A 425 42.49 41.65 32.20
C ILE A 425 43.53 40.92 31.35
N LEU A 426 43.75 41.29 30.09
CA LEU A 426 44.72 40.61 29.21
C LEU A 426 46.16 40.73 29.72
N LEU A 427 46.52 41.87 30.30
CA LEU A 427 47.85 42.08 30.88
C LEU A 427 48.03 41.28 32.18
N GLU A 428 47.03 41.32 33.07
CA GLU A 428 47.03 40.55 34.33
C GLU A 428 47.00 39.03 34.09
N SER A 429 46.25 38.56 33.09
CA SER A 429 46.17 37.14 32.72
C SER A 429 47.51 36.60 32.25
N LEU A 430 48.24 37.40 31.46
CA LEU A 430 49.57 37.02 30.95
C LEU A 430 50.60 36.93 32.07
N PHE A 431 50.58 37.86 33.03
CA PHE A 431 51.41 37.78 34.24
C PHE A 431 51.00 36.59 35.14
N HIS A 432 49.72 36.29 35.24
CA HIS A 432 49.23 35.18 36.06
C HIS A 432 49.54 33.80 35.47
N ILE A 433 49.35 33.60 34.16
CA ILE A 433 49.67 32.34 33.47
C ILE A 433 51.17 32.03 33.53
N LEU A 434 52.01 33.08 33.49
CA LEU A 434 53.47 32.95 33.58
C LEU A 434 53.99 32.93 35.03
N GLY A 435 53.11 32.94 36.03
CA GLY A 435 53.46 32.77 37.44
C GLY A 435 54.23 33.94 38.07
N VAL A 436 54.25 35.11 37.42
CA VAL A 436 54.95 36.30 37.93
C VAL A 436 53.99 37.09 38.79
N GLN A 437 54.13 36.99 40.11
CA GLN A 437 53.37 37.83 41.01
C GLN A 437 54.06 39.18 41.19
N GLY A 438 53.41 40.26 40.73
CA GLY A 438 53.47 41.55 41.40
C GLY A 438 54.46 42.61 40.89
N ASN A 439 54.87 42.59 39.61
CA ASN A 439 55.40 43.81 38.98
C ASN A 439 55.11 43.79 37.48
N ASN A 440 54.40 44.81 37.00
CA ASN A 440 54.14 45.09 35.58
C ASN A 440 55.42 45.58 34.87
N ASP A 441 56.54 44.88 35.07
CA ASP A 441 57.81 45.17 34.40
C ASP A 441 58.03 44.15 33.27
N PRO A 442 57.96 44.57 31.99
CA PRO A 442 58.08 43.67 30.83
C PRO A 442 59.44 42.94 30.76
N ASN A 443 60.47 43.40 31.49
CA ASN A 443 61.76 42.72 31.56
C ASN A 443 61.73 41.39 32.34
N ALA A 444 60.74 41.17 33.21
CA ALA A 444 60.58 39.90 33.94
C ALA A 444 60.15 38.75 33.02
N LEU A 445 59.37 39.05 31.97
CA LEU A 445 58.85 38.08 31.01
C LEU A 445 59.96 37.52 30.10
N VAL A 446 60.95 38.34 29.75
CA VAL A 446 62.09 37.93 28.91
C VAL A 446 62.97 36.89 29.63
N LYS A 447 63.19 37.05 30.94
CA LYS A 447 63.95 36.06 31.73
C LYS A 447 63.24 34.71 31.81
N LEU A 448 61.94 34.71 32.08
CA LEU A 448 61.15 33.47 32.15
C LEU A 448 61.10 32.72 30.82
N TYR A 449 61.04 33.44 29.71
CA TYR A 449 61.12 32.82 28.39
C TYR A 449 62.43 32.05 28.20
N SER A 450 63.56 32.65 28.60
CA SER A 450 64.88 32.00 28.51
C SER A 450 65.03 30.79 29.45
N GLU A 451 64.40 30.81 30.62
CA GLU A 451 64.39 29.67 31.55
C GLU A 451 63.51 28.51 31.04
N LEU A 452 62.39 28.83 30.40
CA LEU A 452 61.50 27.84 29.78
C LEU A 452 62.19 27.13 28.61
N GLU A 453 62.92 27.87 27.77
CA GLU A 453 63.66 27.29 26.64
C GLU A 453 64.69 26.26 27.10
N ASN A 454 65.37 26.52 28.22
CA ASN A 454 66.34 25.58 28.80
C ASN A 454 65.66 24.32 29.37
N ARG A 455 64.52 24.46 30.08
CA ARG A 455 63.76 23.31 30.58
C ARG A 455 63.20 22.41 29.47
N VAL A 456 62.82 22.98 28.33
CA VAL A 456 62.36 22.22 27.18
C VAL A 456 63.50 21.36 26.61
N LYS A 457 64.73 21.88 26.55
CA LYS A 457 65.91 21.11 26.14
C LYS A 457 66.19 19.94 27.08
N ASP A 458 66.15 20.15 28.40
CA ASP A 458 66.35 19.09 29.39
C ASP A 458 65.30 17.97 29.29
N LEU A 459 64.04 18.32 29.02
CA LEU A 459 62.96 17.34 28.84
C LEU A 459 63.11 16.53 27.54
N GLN A 460 63.60 17.15 26.46
CA GLN A 460 63.86 16.43 25.20
C GLN A 460 64.95 15.37 25.37
N GLU A 461 66.01 15.66 26.14
CA GLU A 461 67.05 14.69 26.46
C GLU A 461 66.52 13.53 27.33
N ALA A 462 65.71 13.83 28.34
CA ALA A 462 65.10 12.80 29.20
C ALA A 462 64.15 11.86 28.44
N VAL A 463 63.40 12.36 27.46
CA VAL A 463 62.53 11.55 26.61
C VAL A 463 63.35 10.62 25.71
N ALA A 464 64.45 11.13 25.13
CA ALA A 464 65.33 10.32 24.29
C ALA A 464 65.95 9.14 25.06
N ASP A 465 66.35 9.35 26.32
CA ASP A 465 66.85 8.29 27.20
C ASP A 465 65.76 7.29 27.62
N GLY A 466 64.52 7.77 27.81
CA GLY A 466 63.37 6.92 28.08
C GLY A 466 63.04 5.96 26.94
N TYR A 467 63.17 6.40 25.68
CA TYR A 467 62.95 5.55 24.50
C TYR A 467 64.01 4.45 24.39
N LYS A 468 65.30 4.77 24.60
CA LYS A 468 66.38 3.77 24.58
C LYS A 468 66.18 2.67 25.65
N LYS A 469 65.67 3.02 26.83
CA LYS A 469 65.32 2.04 27.88
C LYS A 469 64.15 1.14 27.50
N LYS A 470 63.16 1.64 26.75
CA LYS A 470 62.04 0.80 26.29
C LYS A 470 62.45 -0.14 25.15
N GLU A 471 63.35 0.30 24.28
CA GLU A 471 63.85 -0.51 23.17
C GLU A 471 64.65 -1.71 23.67
N THR A 472 65.54 -1.49 24.64
CA THR A 472 66.29 -2.56 25.33
C THR A 472 65.37 -3.58 26.01
N LEU A 473 64.35 -3.13 26.73
CA LEU A 473 63.36 -4.03 27.36
C LEU A 473 62.54 -4.84 26.34
N SER A 474 62.26 -4.27 25.16
CA SER A 474 61.55 -4.96 24.08
C SER A 474 62.39 -6.10 23.49
N ASP A 475 63.69 -5.89 23.35
CA ASP A 475 64.60 -6.91 22.83
C ASP A 475 64.88 -8.03 23.86
N ASP A 476 64.93 -7.69 25.16
CA ASP A 476 64.94 -8.68 26.25
C ASP A 476 63.65 -9.52 26.28
N PHE A 477 62.49 -8.90 26.02
CA PHE A 477 61.23 -9.63 25.92
C PHE A 477 61.19 -10.58 24.71
N LYS A 478 61.69 -10.14 23.54
CA LYS A 478 61.76 -10.99 22.35
C LYS A 478 62.69 -12.19 22.54
N SER A 479 63.83 -12.01 23.20
CA SER A 479 64.76 -13.10 23.48
C SER A 479 64.18 -14.08 24.51
N SER A 480 63.49 -13.60 25.55
CA SER A 480 62.85 -14.45 26.56
C SER A 480 61.70 -15.31 26.04
N THR A 481 61.00 -14.87 24.97
CA THR A 481 59.84 -15.57 24.40
C THR A 481 60.19 -16.48 23.21
N GLN A 482 61.46 -16.54 22.82
CA GLN A 482 61.93 -17.27 21.63
C GLN A 482 61.78 -18.80 21.78
N SER A 483 61.98 -19.34 22.98
CA SER A 483 61.80 -20.78 23.28
C SER A 483 60.34 -21.23 23.20
N LEU A 484 59.41 -20.33 23.54
CA LEU A 484 57.95 -20.56 23.51
C LEU A 484 57.41 -20.53 22.06
N ARG A 485 57.99 -19.68 21.20
CA ARG A 485 57.71 -19.72 19.75
C ARG A 485 58.19 -21.01 19.08
N ALA A 486 59.38 -21.48 19.42
CA ALA A 486 59.95 -22.71 18.85
C ALA A 486 59.16 -23.98 19.23
N THR A 487 58.44 -23.95 20.35
CA THR A 487 57.63 -25.08 20.84
C THR A 487 56.21 -25.09 20.31
N LEU A 488 55.64 -23.92 19.97
CA LEU A 488 54.30 -23.80 19.38
C LEU A 488 54.28 -23.94 17.85
N TRP A 489 55.36 -23.57 17.18
CA TRP A 489 55.45 -23.51 15.72
C TRP A 489 56.63 -24.35 15.25
N ASP A 490 56.36 -25.53 14.68
CA ASP A 490 57.40 -26.37 14.08
C ASP A 490 57.00 -26.75 12.65
N GLY A 491 57.89 -26.46 11.70
CA GLY A 491 57.72 -26.67 10.27
C GLY A 491 57.61 -25.40 9.41
N CYS A 492 58.06 -25.50 8.16
CA CYS A 492 58.22 -24.41 7.19
C CYS A 492 56.92 -23.68 6.75
N THR A 493 55.77 -23.97 7.36
CA THR A 493 54.47 -23.42 6.95
C THR A 493 53.80 -22.54 8.01
N THR A 494 54.47 -22.19 9.11
CA THR A 494 53.90 -21.31 10.16
C THR A 494 52.47 -21.74 10.55
N GLN A 495 52.28 -23.04 10.84
CA GLN A 495 51.04 -23.57 11.40
C GLN A 495 51.30 -24.28 12.74
N PRO A 496 50.39 -24.18 13.73
CA PRO A 496 50.58 -24.84 15.02
C PRO A 496 50.46 -26.37 14.88
N ARG A 497 51.20 -27.14 15.67
CA ARG A 497 51.11 -28.62 15.66
C ARG A 497 49.67 -29.10 15.95
N ALA A 498 49.08 -29.81 14.99
CA ALA A 498 47.64 -30.09 14.91
C ALA A 498 47.05 -31.13 15.89
N TRP A 499 47.80 -31.59 16.90
CA TRP A 499 47.39 -32.73 17.72
C TRP A 499 46.77 -32.33 19.07
N ASP A 500 46.85 -31.04 19.44
CA ASP A 500 46.18 -30.53 20.63
C ASP A 500 44.90 -29.78 20.26
N ARG A 501 43.75 -30.41 20.54
CA ARG A 501 42.42 -29.84 20.29
C ARG A 501 42.22 -28.50 20.98
N ALA A 502 42.89 -28.26 22.12
CA ALA A 502 42.80 -26.98 22.83
C ALA A 502 43.48 -25.85 22.05
N ALA A 503 44.66 -26.11 21.46
CA ALA A 503 45.38 -25.13 20.65
C ALA A 503 44.66 -24.83 19.32
N ALA A 504 44.09 -25.85 18.67
CA ALA A 504 43.26 -25.67 17.48
C ALA A 504 41.98 -24.86 17.79
N ALA A 505 41.31 -25.15 18.91
CA ALA A 505 40.13 -24.42 19.34
C ALA A 505 40.45 -22.95 19.68
N LEU A 506 41.56 -22.68 20.37
CA LEU A 506 42.01 -21.31 20.66
C LEU A 506 42.40 -20.55 19.40
N THR A 507 43.05 -21.20 18.44
CA THR A 507 43.42 -20.57 17.16
C THR A 507 42.16 -20.26 16.33
N HIS A 508 41.17 -21.16 16.33
CA HIS A 508 39.88 -20.92 15.69
C HIS A 508 39.11 -19.78 16.38
N ALA A 509 39.08 -19.75 17.71
CA ALA A 509 38.43 -18.69 18.49
C ALA A 509 39.10 -17.33 18.24
N LEU A 510 40.42 -17.28 18.20
CA LEU A 510 41.17 -16.06 17.88
C LEU A 510 40.85 -15.55 16.47
N LYS A 511 40.83 -16.45 15.47
CA LYS A 511 40.51 -16.10 14.08
C LYS A 511 39.07 -15.57 13.97
N GLN A 512 38.14 -16.21 14.66
CA GLN A 512 36.74 -15.77 14.70
C GLN A 512 36.58 -14.40 15.38
N HIS A 513 37.35 -14.13 16.44
CA HIS A 513 37.37 -12.82 17.09
C HIS A 513 37.96 -11.73 16.20
N MET A 514 39.05 -12.02 15.49
CA MET A 514 39.64 -11.08 14.52
C MET A 514 38.65 -10.75 13.39
N ASP A 515 38.00 -11.76 12.80
CA ASP A 515 36.97 -11.55 11.77
C ASP A 515 35.78 -10.72 12.29
N THR A 516 35.44 -10.86 13.57
CA THR A 516 34.36 -10.08 14.20
C THR A 516 34.77 -8.63 14.42
N VAL A 517 36.03 -8.39 14.78
CA VAL A 517 36.59 -7.03 14.92
C VAL A 517 36.68 -6.36 13.56
N ASP A 518 37.17 -7.05 12.53
CA ASP A 518 37.24 -6.51 11.17
C ASP A 518 35.86 -6.14 10.63
N LYS A 519 34.83 -6.97 10.87
CA LYS A 519 33.45 -6.62 10.54
C LYS A 519 32.96 -5.38 11.28
N ARG A 520 33.27 -5.25 12.57
CA ARG A 520 32.90 -4.05 13.36
C ARG A 520 33.64 -2.80 12.88
N VAL A 521 34.90 -2.92 12.48
CA VAL A 521 35.68 -1.81 11.91
C VAL A 521 35.09 -1.39 10.56
N VAL A 522 34.69 -2.34 9.71
CA VAL A 522 34.02 -2.06 8.44
C VAL A 522 32.63 -1.43 8.66
N GLU A 523 31.85 -1.93 9.62
CA GLU A 523 30.54 -1.35 9.98
C GLU A 523 30.68 0.06 10.57
N ALA A 524 31.70 0.29 11.41
CA ALA A 524 32.02 1.61 11.92
C ALA A 524 32.42 2.54 10.75
N SER A 525 33.32 2.09 9.86
CA SER A 525 33.71 2.81 8.65
C SER A 525 32.50 3.19 7.76
N ASN A 526 31.55 2.27 7.57
CA ASN A 526 30.32 2.51 6.80
C ASN A 526 29.36 3.53 7.45
N ARG A 527 29.38 3.64 8.78
CA ARG A 527 28.67 4.71 9.50
C ARG A 527 29.34 6.08 9.32
N PHE A 528 30.63 6.12 9.01
CA PHE A 528 31.36 7.36 8.72
C PHE A 528 31.24 7.81 7.24
N THR A 529 31.03 6.88 6.29
CA THR A 529 30.95 7.19 4.85
C THR A 529 29.54 7.54 4.33
N THR A 530 28.47 7.12 5.00
CA THR A 530 27.09 7.41 4.56
C THR A 530 26.66 8.83 4.96
N VAL A 531 26.19 9.62 3.98
CA VAL A 531 25.62 10.96 4.19
C VAL A 531 24.10 10.78 4.39
N LYS A 532 23.55 11.26 5.50
CA LYS A 532 22.10 11.23 5.73
C LYS A 532 21.41 12.12 4.68
N ASN A 533 20.36 11.59 4.03
CA ASN A 533 19.54 12.34 3.08
C ASN A 533 18.97 13.60 3.76
N GLY A 534 19.51 14.77 3.40
CA GLY A 534 19.11 16.06 3.96
C GLY A 534 20.26 17.08 4.08
N ASP A 535 21.52 16.64 4.17
CA ASP A 535 22.67 17.53 4.34
C ASP A 535 23.29 17.93 2.98
N LYS A 536 22.62 18.85 2.27
CA LYS A 536 22.98 19.27 0.89
C LYS A 536 24.38 19.89 0.76
N GLN A 537 24.96 20.42 1.84
CA GLN A 537 26.26 21.10 1.81
C GLN A 537 27.33 20.41 2.69
N CYS A 538 27.00 19.27 3.32
CA CYS A 538 27.93 18.40 4.01
C CYS A 538 28.74 19.07 5.15
N TYR A 539 28.24 20.15 5.75
CA TYR A 539 29.00 20.98 6.70
C TYR A 539 29.45 20.23 7.95
N ARG A 540 28.69 19.22 8.39
CA ARG A 540 29.02 18.42 9.58
C ARG A 540 30.28 17.57 9.44
N LYS A 541 30.78 17.31 8.22
CA LYS A 541 31.90 16.39 7.96
C LYS A 541 33.20 17.07 7.51
N LEU A 542 33.25 18.40 7.45
CA LEU A 542 34.43 19.15 6.99
C LEU A 542 35.69 18.85 7.82
N TRP A 543 35.59 18.85 9.15
CA TRP A 543 36.72 18.53 10.03
C TRP A 543 37.17 17.07 9.92
N GLN A 544 36.27 16.16 9.53
CA GLN A 544 36.58 14.73 9.38
C GLN A 544 37.29 14.44 8.06
N TRP A 545 36.87 15.08 6.96
CA TRP A 545 37.57 14.95 5.66
C TRP A 545 38.95 15.59 5.65
N PHE A 546 39.17 16.63 6.46
CA PHE A 546 40.51 17.16 6.69
C PHE A 546 41.50 16.09 7.20
N LEU A 547 41.02 15.18 8.05
CA LEU A 547 41.86 14.15 8.67
C LEU A 547 42.00 12.88 7.82
N THR A 548 40.99 12.52 7.02
CA THR A 548 40.95 11.22 6.33
C THR A 548 41.07 11.28 4.80
N ASP A 549 40.62 12.36 4.16
CA ASP A 549 40.63 12.48 2.69
C ASP A 549 40.61 13.96 2.24
N PRO A 550 41.78 14.60 2.13
CA PRO A 550 41.91 16.03 1.81
C PRO A 550 41.34 16.42 0.44
N ALA A 551 41.30 15.48 -0.52
CA ALA A 551 40.79 15.74 -1.86
C ALA A 551 39.26 15.94 -1.88
N ARG A 552 38.53 15.15 -1.07
CA ARG A 552 37.09 15.31 -0.89
C ARG A 552 36.75 16.62 -0.19
N LEU A 553 37.54 17.02 0.81
CA LEU A 553 37.39 18.31 1.49
C LEU A 553 37.50 19.48 0.51
N LEU A 554 38.52 19.47 -0.36
CA LEU A 554 38.73 20.49 -1.39
C LEU A 554 37.55 20.58 -2.38
N SER A 555 36.97 19.44 -2.75
CA SER A 555 35.79 19.41 -3.63
C SER A 555 34.54 20.00 -2.97
N ALA A 556 34.33 19.72 -1.68
CA ALA A 556 33.20 20.22 -0.92
C ALA A 556 33.34 21.72 -0.63
N LEU A 557 34.54 22.20 -0.30
CA LEU A 557 34.84 23.62 -0.13
C LEU A 557 34.67 24.41 -1.44
N LYS A 558 35.09 23.85 -2.58
CA LYS A 558 34.84 24.45 -3.91
C LYS A 558 33.35 24.59 -4.19
N ASN A 559 32.55 23.54 -3.94
CA ASN A 559 31.11 23.58 -4.16
C ASN A 559 30.38 24.52 -3.19
N ALA A 560 30.87 24.70 -1.97
CA ALA A 560 30.33 25.67 -1.00
C ALA A 560 30.67 27.13 -1.37
N ASN A 561 31.84 27.37 -1.97
CA ASN A 561 32.27 28.71 -2.42
C ASN A 561 31.74 29.13 -3.80
N CYS A 562 31.08 28.24 -4.57
CA CYS A 562 30.46 28.59 -5.85
C CYS A 562 29.15 29.40 -5.74
N LYS A 563 28.82 29.98 -4.58
CA LYS A 563 27.67 30.87 -4.40
C LYS A 563 28.03 32.15 -3.63
N VAL A 564 29.17 32.76 -3.99
CA VAL A 564 29.44 34.15 -3.63
C VAL A 564 29.39 34.96 -4.93
N PHE A 565 28.22 35.60 -5.09
CA PHE A 565 27.75 36.55 -6.11
C PHE A 565 27.37 36.02 -7.52
N PRO A 566 26.34 36.64 -8.15
CA PRO A 566 25.81 36.26 -9.46
C PRO A 566 26.81 36.37 -10.62
#